data_AF-A0A524LYB5-F1
#
_entry.id   AF-A0A524LYB5-F1
#
_cell.length_a   1.000
_cell.length_b   1.000
_cell.length_c   1.000
_cell.angle_alpha   90.00
_cell.angle_beta   90.00
_cell.angle_gamma   90.00
#
_symmetry.space_group_name_H-M   'P 1'
#
loop_
_entity.id
_entity.type
_entity.pdbx_description
1 polymer ?
#
loop_
_entity_poly.entity_id
_entity_poly.type
_entity_poly.pdbx_seq_one_letter_code
_entity_poly.pdbx_strand_id
1 'polypeptide(L)'
;MSAYVDGPATPAFRAVSLGNSRPVAAVLRDNDSKELINAITAAPAGGCVFRGLPFAVDGVVRVGSDPVTLEFQPVTAKWIVFLHASDVAQISGDKTGIISPMKGAGMLNDPAGTYTIHFTDGSSQPISLARRHQVSAYSHRWGENTVRSVPSAGPSAVPQPHEQARKVGNQGWGMAQTRVSYQHYGPWTNQLYAWENPTPDIRIASIECQATTADLFIFGLSVGTVETNPLRWERRRKALINLAAVLPSGEEFDPVIGENGQLSQVAIDLGTIISAMPQRIYPADDWASGHNNRQPELSNTTIAIEYTAHPDARIFVGEHAVAVADLDDATGSGDGGSVSASDGSGKSVAIGIGPSHHRVRIRVVEKGSTVPVPVKLHVHGAHGEYLAPVDRHRIPNHAWLRTTAPTSSTCLPAVLPVPAGCHWVRTTAPISGAKPSWMCRWARSTWKCPKG
;
A
#
# COMPACT_ATOMS: atom_id res chain seq x y z
N MET A 1 -9.50 25.03 5.35
CA MET A 1 -9.69 23.56 5.20
C MET A 1 -9.64 23.26 3.72
N SER A 2 -8.80 22.30 3.30
CA SER A 2 -8.67 21.88 1.91
C SER A 2 -9.10 20.43 1.76
N ALA A 3 -9.57 20.07 0.57
CA ALA A 3 -9.72 18.68 0.19
C ALA A 3 -8.39 17.93 0.32
N TYR A 4 -8.45 16.69 0.79
CA TYR A 4 -7.32 15.77 0.78
C TYR A 4 -7.58 14.65 -0.22
N VAL A 5 -6.61 14.39 -1.10
CA VAL A 5 -6.71 13.37 -2.15
C VAL A 5 -5.38 12.62 -2.18
N ASP A 6 -5.40 11.36 -1.73
CA ASP A 6 -4.25 10.44 -1.75
C ASP A 6 -4.34 9.36 -2.83
N GLY A 7 -5.23 9.54 -3.81
CA GLY A 7 -5.42 8.61 -4.92
C GLY A 7 -6.60 8.95 -5.79
N PRO A 8 -6.76 8.28 -6.93
CA PRO A 8 -8.03 8.21 -7.63
C PRO A 8 -9.08 7.59 -6.72
N ALA A 9 -10.30 8.11 -6.78
CA ALA A 9 -11.44 7.48 -6.12
C ALA A 9 -11.83 6.20 -6.87
N THR A 10 -12.03 5.12 -6.13
CA THR A 10 -12.50 3.88 -6.72
C THR A 10 -13.95 4.01 -7.17
N PRO A 11 -14.32 3.49 -8.36
CA PRO A 11 -15.71 3.47 -8.80
C PRO A 11 -16.58 2.49 -7.98
N ALA A 12 -15.96 1.60 -7.20
CA ALA A 12 -16.67 0.62 -6.37
C ALA A 12 -17.28 1.23 -5.09
N PHE A 13 -16.97 2.50 -4.80
CA PHE A 13 -17.50 3.24 -3.67
C PHE A 13 -18.06 4.59 -4.11
N ARG A 14 -19.02 5.10 -3.34
CA ARG A 14 -19.53 6.46 -3.48
C ARG A 14 -19.60 7.14 -2.12
N ALA A 15 -19.37 8.45 -2.13
CA ALA A 15 -19.57 9.29 -0.96
C ALA A 15 -21.07 9.40 -0.63
N VAL A 16 -21.39 9.52 0.67
CA VAL A 16 -22.73 9.83 1.17
C VAL A 16 -22.65 11.12 1.98
N SER A 17 -23.36 12.15 1.53
CA SER A 17 -23.47 13.42 2.26
C SER A 17 -24.37 13.28 3.48
N LEU A 18 -23.98 13.90 4.58
CA LEU A 18 -24.72 13.94 5.84
C LEU A 18 -25.55 15.23 5.90
N GLY A 19 -26.87 15.11 5.81
CA GLY A 19 -27.83 16.22 5.73
C GLY A 19 -27.86 17.10 6.98
N ASN A 20 -27.49 16.56 8.14
CA ASN A 20 -27.42 17.26 9.41
C ASN A 20 -25.99 17.62 9.86
N SER A 21 -25.01 17.48 8.97
CA SER A 21 -23.66 17.97 9.23
C SER A 21 -23.65 19.50 9.32
N ARG A 22 -22.75 20.04 10.15
CA ARG A 22 -22.62 21.50 10.34
C ARG A 22 -21.18 21.93 10.11
N PRO A 23 -20.94 23.21 9.76
CA PRO A 23 -19.58 23.74 9.71
C PRO A 23 -18.86 23.52 11.06
N VAL A 24 -17.55 23.28 11.02
CA VAL A 24 -16.73 22.98 12.21
C VAL A 24 -16.95 24.00 13.35
N ALA A 25 -17.00 25.29 13.02
CA ALA A 25 -17.22 26.35 14.02
C ALA A 25 -18.58 26.24 14.74
N ALA A 26 -19.60 25.65 14.11
CA ALA A 26 -20.95 25.53 14.66
C ALA A 26 -21.15 24.28 15.54
N VAL A 27 -20.17 23.37 15.61
CA VAL A 27 -20.22 22.19 16.51
C VAL A 27 -19.31 22.33 17.73
N LEU A 28 -18.46 23.36 17.76
CA LEU A 28 -17.64 23.69 18.92
C LEU A 28 -18.50 24.31 20.03
N ARG A 29 -18.12 24.04 21.27
CA ARG A 29 -18.74 24.54 22.49
C ARG A 29 -17.75 25.45 23.22
N ASP A 30 -18.28 26.38 24.01
CA ASP A 30 -17.45 27.33 24.78
C ASP A 30 -16.51 26.65 25.79
N ASN A 31 -16.83 25.42 26.20
CA ASN A 31 -16.05 24.61 27.14
C ASN A 31 -15.12 23.59 26.47
N ASP A 32 -15.00 23.60 25.14
CA ASP A 32 -14.03 22.74 24.45
C ASP A 32 -12.60 23.14 24.77
N SER A 33 -11.71 22.14 24.78
CA SER A 33 -10.28 22.38 24.99
C SER A 33 -9.70 23.25 23.87
N LYS A 34 -8.71 24.09 24.20
CA LYS A 34 -8.01 24.90 23.19
C LYS A 34 -7.31 24.01 22.16
N GLU A 35 -6.84 22.84 22.61
CA GLU A 35 -6.22 21.82 21.79
C GLU A 35 -7.20 21.29 20.74
N LEU A 36 -8.42 20.93 21.14
CA LEU A 36 -9.47 20.49 20.21
C LEU A 36 -9.84 21.61 19.22
N ILE A 37 -10.10 22.82 19.72
CA ILE A 37 -10.47 23.98 18.89
C ILE A 37 -9.39 24.24 17.83
N ASN A 38 -8.12 24.21 18.22
CA ASN A 38 -7.01 24.42 17.29
C ASN A 38 -6.90 23.26 16.29
N ALA A 39 -6.97 22.01 16.77
CA ALA A 39 -6.79 20.81 15.95
C ALA A 39 -7.89 20.66 14.88
N ILE A 40 -9.15 20.85 15.25
CA ILE A 40 -10.28 20.59 14.34
C ILE A 40 -10.31 21.55 13.13
N THR A 41 -9.67 22.71 13.23
CA THR A 41 -9.52 23.63 12.08
C THR A 41 -8.68 23.05 10.94
N ALA A 42 -7.86 22.04 11.24
CA ALA A 42 -7.07 21.30 10.27
C ALA A 42 -7.76 20.03 9.75
N ALA A 43 -8.99 19.75 10.21
CA ALA A 43 -9.78 18.65 9.68
C ALA A 43 -10.05 18.82 8.17
N PRO A 44 -10.14 17.73 7.41
CA PRO A 44 -10.42 17.79 5.97
C PRO A 44 -11.81 18.37 5.69
N ALA A 45 -11.99 18.97 4.51
CA ALA A 45 -13.28 19.47 4.04
C ALA A 45 -13.42 19.34 2.52
N GLY A 46 -14.66 19.32 2.03
CA GLY A 46 -14.98 19.18 0.60
C GLY A 46 -14.87 17.74 0.10
N GLY A 47 -14.70 17.57 -1.21
CA GLY A 47 -14.54 16.25 -1.85
C GLY A 47 -13.16 15.67 -1.55
N CYS A 48 -13.11 14.67 -0.66
CA CYS A 48 -11.88 14.02 -0.25
C CYS A 48 -11.80 12.59 -0.78
N VAL A 49 -10.57 12.10 -0.99
CA VAL A 49 -10.27 10.70 -1.25
C VAL A 49 -9.22 10.23 -0.26
N PHE A 50 -9.56 9.17 0.46
CA PHE A 50 -8.68 8.56 1.46
C PHE A 50 -8.53 7.08 1.14
N ARG A 51 -7.32 6.62 0.83
CA ARG A 51 -7.03 5.23 0.45
C ARG A 51 -7.88 4.75 -0.73
N GLY A 52 -8.19 5.65 -1.66
CA GLY A 52 -9.08 5.41 -2.79
C GLY A 52 -10.58 5.45 -2.48
N LEU A 53 -10.99 5.71 -1.23
CA LEU A 53 -12.40 5.82 -0.84
C LEU A 53 -12.86 7.27 -0.92
N PRO A 54 -13.94 7.59 -1.68
CA PRO A 54 -14.47 8.94 -1.79
C PRO A 54 -15.33 9.33 -0.58
N PHE A 55 -15.20 10.58 -0.14
CA PHE A 55 -16.00 11.20 0.92
C PHE A 55 -16.44 12.61 0.54
N ALA A 56 -17.67 12.97 0.91
CA ALA A 56 -18.20 14.33 0.84
C ALA A 56 -18.16 14.92 2.26
N VAL A 57 -17.16 15.77 2.53
CA VAL A 57 -16.93 16.35 3.86
C VAL A 57 -17.47 17.78 3.90
N ASP A 58 -18.80 17.89 3.85
CA ASP A 58 -19.52 19.18 3.81
C ASP A 58 -19.60 19.85 5.20
N GLY A 59 -19.36 19.09 6.24
CA GLY A 59 -19.38 19.52 7.63
C GLY A 59 -19.00 18.36 8.55
N VAL A 60 -19.36 18.50 9.82
CA VAL A 60 -19.12 17.48 10.85
C VAL A 60 -20.38 17.30 11.69
N VAL A 61 -20.65 16.05 12.06
CA VAL A 61 -21.64 15.71 13.09
C VAL A 61 -20.87 15.40 14.37
N ARG A 62 -21.13 16.18 15.43
CA ARG A 62 -20.59 15.94 16.76
C ARG A 62 -21.57 15.08 17.55
N VAL A 63 -21.10 13.96 18.06
CA VAL A 63 -21.86 12.96 18.80
C VAL A 63 -21.38 12.97 20.25
N GLY A 64 -22.28 13.27 21.18
CA GLY A 64 -22.03 13.24 22.62
C GLY A 64 -22.75 12.08 23.30
N SER A 65 -23.07 12.23 24.59
CA SER A 65 -23.82 11.24 25.36
C SER A 65 -25.27 11.08 24.91
N ASP A 66 -25.87 12.12 24.34
CA ASP A 66 -27.21 12.05 23.79
C ASP A 66 -27.15 11.48 22.36
N PRO A 67 -28.01 10.50 22.00
CA PRO A 67 -28.02 9.94 20.66
C PRO A 67 -28.28 11.00 19.58
N VAL A 68 -27.54 10.91 18.48
CA VAL A 68 -27.69 11.74 17.28
C VAL A 68 -27.88 10.82 16.08
N THR A 69 -28.94 11.05 15.30
CA THR A 69 -29.16 10.31 14.05
C THR A 69 -28.41 10.98 12.90
N LEU A 70 -27.62 10.22 12.15
CA LEU A 70 -27.04 10.65 10.88
C LEU A 70 -28.11 10.64 9.80
N GLU A 71 -28.35 11.79 9.18
CA GLU A 71 -29.36 11.96 8.13
C GLU A 71 -28.74 11.84 6.75
N PHE A 72 -29.21 10.90 5.94
CA PHE A 72 -28.79 10.75 4.54
C PHE A 72 -29.87 10.02 3.74
N GLN A 73 -29.78 10.08 2.41
CA GLN A 73 -30.70 9.34 1.55
C GLN A 73 -30.48 7.83 1.70
N PRO A 74 -31.53 6.99 1.88
CA PRO A 74 -31.35 5.57 2.10
C PRO A 74 -30.50 4.87 1.03
N VAL A 75 -29.59 3.99 1.46
CA VAL A 75 -28.62 3.33 0.57
C VAL A 75 -28.58 1.81 0.78
N THR A 76 -28.36 1.06 -0.29
CA THR A 76 -27.86 -0.32 -0.21
C THR A 76 -26.34 -0.31 -0.29
N ALA A 77 -25.69 -1.16 0.50
CA ALA A 77 -24.23 -1.26 0.53
C ALA A 77 -23.80 -2.58 1.17
N LYS A 78 -22.72 -3.19 0.65
CA LYS A 78 -22.03 -4.29 1.34
C LYS A 78 -21.09 -3.75 2.42
N TRP A 79 -20.48 -2.60 2.17
CA TRP A 79 -19.59 -1.93 3.12
C TRP A 79 -20.05 -0.50 3.39
N ILE A 80 -20.03 -0.10 4.67
CA ILE A 80 -20.00 1.30 5.07
C ILE A 80 -18.64 1.59 5.68
N VAL A 81 -17.97 2.63 5.18
CA VAL A 81 -16.75 3.15 5.77
C VAL A 81 -17.04 4.48 6.44
N PHE A 82 -16.79 4.55 7.73
CA PHE A 82 -16.91 5.76 8.55
C PHE A 82 -15.62 6.56 8.49
N LEU A 83 -15.71 7.87 8.20
CA LEU A 83 -14.64 8.83 8.41
C LEU A 83 -14.90 9.57 9.72
N HIS A 84 -14.19 9.19 10.78
CA HIS A 84 -14.47 9.72 12.11
C HIS A 84 -13.22 9.85 13.00
N ALA A 85 -13.31 10.66 14.04
CA ALA A 85 -12.32 10.73 15.10
C ALA A 85 -13.02 10.89 16.46
N SER A 86 -12.32 10.58 17.55
CA SER A 86 -12.79 10.94 18.90
C SER A 86 -12.03 12.16 19.42
N ASP A 87 -12.60 12.85 20.40
CA ASP A 87 -11.80 13.71 21.28
C ASP A 87 -10.84 12.86 22.14
N VAL A 88 -9.86 13.52 22.76
CA VAL A 88 -8.94 12.93 23.72
C VAL A 88 -9.71 12.64 25.02
N ALA A 89 -9.77 11.37 25.43
CA ALA A 89 -10.33 11.03 26.73
C ALA A 89 -9.40 11.53 27.84
N GLN A 90 -10.00 12.14 28.86
CA GLN A 90 -9.28 12.49 30.07
C GLN A 90 -8.92 11.22 30.83
N ILE A 91 -7.64 11.11 31.21
CA ILE A 91 -7.14 10.01 32.02
C ILE A 91 -7.05 10.51 33.45
N SER A 92 -7.95 10.05 34.30
CA SER A 92 -7.93 10.39 35.72
C SER A 92 -7.28 9.25 36.51
N GLY A 93 -6.22 9.58 37.27
CA GLY A 93 -5.70 8.68 38.30
C GLY A 93 -6.65 8.60 39.50
N ASP A 94 -6.37 7.66 40.40
CA ASP A 94 -7.01 7.61 41.71
C ASP A 94 -6.57 8.79 42.61
N LYS A 95 -6.97 8.78 43.88
CA LYS A 95 -6.61 9.81 44.86
C LYS A 95 -5.10 10.00 45.04
N THR A 96 -4.30 9.00 44.65
CA THR A 96 -2.83 9.04 44.70
C THR A 96 -2.20 9.45 43.36
N GLY A 97 -3.02 9.71 42.34
CA GLY A 97 -2.58 9.99 40.97
C GLY A 97 -2.18 8.75 40.18
N ILE A 98 -2.37 7.54 40.74
CA ILE A 98 -2.04 6.30 40.05
C ILE A 98 -3.18 5.93 39.10
N ILE A 99 -2.84 5.69 37.84
CA ILE A 99 -3.77 5.16 36.84
C ILE A 99 -3.63 3.64 36.85
N SER A 100 -4.62 2.94 37.39
CA SER A 100 -4.62 1.48 37.48
C SER A 100 -5.99 0.88 37.12
N PRO A 101 -6.06 -0.05 36.15
CA PRO A 101 -4.97 -0.47 35.27
C PRO A 101 -4.62 0.62 34.23
N MET A 102 -3.33 0.82 33.93
CA MET A 102 -2.89 1.73 32.87
C MET A 102 -3.14 1.10 31.49
N LYS A 103 -4.08 1.65 30.72
CA LYS A 103 -4.45 1.19 29.37
C LYS A 103 -3.76 1.96 28.23
N GLY A 104 -2.75 2.78 28.56
CA GLY A 104 -2.10 3.71 27.63
C GLY A 104 -2.91 5.00 27.44
N ALA A 105 -2.31 6.05 26.85
CA ALA A 105 -3.00 7.34 26.79
C ALA A 105 -4.20 7.36 25.84
N GLY A 106 -4.17 6.50 24.81
CA GLY A 106 -5.34 6.25 23.95
C GLY A 106 -6.41 5.33 24.57
N MET A 107 -6.28 4.88 25.82
CA MET A 107 -7.28 4.08 26.57
C MET A 107 -7.72 2.82 25.82
N LEU A 108 -6.78 1.89 25.59
CA LEU A 108 -7.01 0.70 24.76
C LEU A 108 -8.25 -0.10 25.20
N ASN A 109 -9.15 -0.36 24.25
CA ASN A 109 -10.36 -1.15 24.42
C ASN A 109 -11.41 -0.53 25.37
N ASP A 110 -11.27 0.75 25.73
CA ASP A 110 -12.33 1.45 26.45
C ASP A 110 -13.53 1.75 25.54
N PRO A 111 -14.77 1.71 26.06
CA PRO A 111 -15.95 2.08 25.30
C PRO A 111 -15.84 3.50 24.76
N ALA A 112 -15.99 3.64 23.44
CA ALA A 112 -16.04 4.94 22.77
C ALA A 112 -17.49 5.36 22.49
N GLY A 113 -18.36 4.40 22.15
CA GLY A 113 -19.75 4.67 21.78
C GLY A 113 -20.42 3.48 21.11
N THR A 114 -21.62 3.71 20.57
CA THR A 114 -22.37 2.75 19.77
C THR A 114 -22.90 3.43 18.52
N TYR A 115 -22.82 2.74 17.38
CA TYR A 115 -23.56 3.08 16.17
C TYR A 115 -24.64 2.04 15.93
N THR A 116 -25.90 2.45 15.83
CA THR A 116 -27.02 1.57 15.51
C THR A 116 -27.46 1.84 14.08
N ILE A 117 -27.28 0.85 13.21
CA ILE A 117 -27.71 0.90 11.82
C ILE A 117 -29.20 0.58 11.78
N HIS A 118 -30.03 1.47 11.22
CA HIS A 118 -31.47 1.24 11.05
C HIS A 118 -31.77 0.95 9.59
N PHE A 119 -32.54 -0.11 9.34
CA PHE A 119 -32.91 -0.54 7.99
C PHE A 119 -34.34 -0.13 7.65
N THR A 120 -34.66 -0.04 6.36
CA THR A 120 -36.00 0.35 5.89
C THR A 120 -37.10 -0.67 6.17
N ASP A 121 -36.74 -1.91 6.49
CA ASP A 121 -37.68 -2.96 6.91
C ASP A 121 -38.03 -2.91 8.41
N GLY A 122 -37.46 -1.94 9.14
CA GLY A 122 -37.66 -1.76 10.58
C GLY A 122 -36.67 -2.52 11.45
N SER A 123 -35.79 -3.36 10.88
CA SER A 123 -34.72 -4.02 11.62
C SER A 123 -33.60 -3.02 11.98
N SER A 124 -32.78 -3.38 12.97
CA SER A 124 -31.62 -2.60 13.35
C SER A 124 -30.45 -3.46 13.82
N GLN A 125 -29.24 -2.92 13.69
CA GLN A 125 -28.02 -3.60 14.10
C GLN A 125 -27.07 -2.67 14.86
N PRO A 126 -26.76 -2.97 16.14
CA PRO A 126 -25.80 -2.20 16.91
C PRO A 126 -24.35 -2.58 16.56
N ILE A 127 -23.47 -1.58 16.64
CA ILE A 127 -22.02 -1.68 16.47
C ILE A 127 -21.38 -1.00 17.67
N SER A 128 -20.76 -1.78 18.55
CA SER A 128 -19.99 -1.23 19.66
C SER A 128 -18.63 -0.70 19.18
N LEU A 129 -18.31 0.53 19.57
CA LEU A 129 -17.04 1.16 19.30
C LEU A 129 -16.16 1.13 20.53
N ALA A 130 -14.92 0.69 20.35
CA ALA A 130 -13.88 0.74 21.35
C ALA A 130 -12.70 1.57 20.87
N ARG A 131 -12.10 2.31 21.80
CA ARG A 131 -10.93 3.16 21.55
C ARG A 131 -9.74 2.28 21.16
N ARG A 132 -8.99 2.75 20.16
CA ARG A 132 -7.89 2.04 19.50
C ARG A 132 -8.30 0.72 18.84
N HIS A 133 -9.58 0.46 18.68
CA HIS A 133 -10.10 -0.62 17.85
C HIS A 133 -10.73 -0.01 16.60
N GLN A 134 -11.96 0.51 16.72
CA GLN A 134 -12.70 1.12 15.61
C GLN A 134 -12.40 2.61 15.48
N VAL A 135 -12.15 3.32 16.58
CA VAL A 135 -11.91 4.76 16.58
C VAL A 135 -10.70 5.11 17.45
N SER A 136 -10.04 6.22 17.14
CA SER A 136 -8.97 6.80 17.95
C SER A 136 -9.18 8.30 18.09
N ALA A 137 -8.46 8.90 19.04
CA ALA A 137 -8.42 10.34 19.19
C ALA A 137 -7.85 11.01 17.93
N TYR A 138 -8.33 12.23 17.63
CA TYR A 138 -7.86 13.02 16.49
C TYR A 138 -6.36 13.28 16.51
N SER A 139 -5.76 13.27 17.71
CA SER A 139 -4.33 13.30 17.94
C SER A 139 -3.94 12.10 18.80
N HIS A 140 -2.81 11.48 18.48
CA HIS A 140 -2.32 10.31 19.21
C HIS A 140 -0.79 10.27 19.19
N ARG A 141 -0.21 9.56 20.17
CA ARG A 141 1.24 9.40 20.26
C ARG A 141 1.70 8.11 19.58
N TRP A 142 3.01 7.96 19.43
CA TRP A 142 3.61 6.72 18.96
C TRP A 142 3.08 5.53 19.76
N GLY A 143 2.68 4.47 19.05
CA GLY A 143 2.19 3.23 19.67
C GLY A 143 0.70 3.22 20.01
N GLU A 144 -0.06 4.25 19.59
CA GLU A 144 -1.50 4.38 19.88
C GLU A 144 -2.42 4.07 18.69
N ASN A 145 -1.88 3.38 17.68
CA ASN A 145 -2.62 2.97 16.49
C ASN A 145 -3.84 2.09 16.81
N THR A 146 -4.79 2.12 15.89
CA THR A 146 -6.00 1.31 15.88
C THR A 146 -5.76 -0.07 15.28
N VAL A 147 -6.53 -1.08 15.74
CA VAL A 147 -6.43 -2.45 15.22
C VAL A 147 -7.55 -2.84 14.24
N ARG A 148 -8.74 -2.21 14.33
CA ARG A 148 -9.90 -2.47 13.45
C ARG A 148 -10.15 -1.35 12.43
N SER A 149 -9.57 -0.18 12.62
CA SER A 149 -9.55 0.94 11.67
C SER A 149 -8.13 1.32 11.26
N VAL A 150 -8.01 2.18 10.26
CA VAL A 150 -6.74 2.74 9.79
C VAL A 150 -6.81 4.27 9.71
N PRO A 151 -5.70 5.00 9.85
CA PRO A 151 -5.69 6.44 9.59
C PRO A 151 -6.14 6.75 8.17
N SER A 152 -6.89 7.86 8.00
CA SER A 152 -7.46 8.27 6.72
C SER A 152 -6.39 8.53 5.67
N ALA A 153 -5.33 9.25 6.03
CA ALA A 153 -4.18 9.41 5.15
C ALA A 153 -3.45 8.08 4.95
N GLY A 154 -3.31 7.67 3.69
CA GLY A 154 -2.55 6.48 3.31
C GLY A 154 -1.05 6.58 3.63
N PRO A 155 -0.33 5.43 3.69
CA PRO A 155 1.12 5.43 3.58
C PRO A 155 1.53 5.91 2.19
N SER A 156 2.62 6.65 2.13
CA SER A 156 3.11 7.29 0.91
C SER A 156 4.57 6.94 0.65
N ALA A 157 4.94 6.80 -0.62
CA ALA A 157 6.30 6.41 -1.00
C ALA A 157 7.28 7.56 -0.74
N VAL A 158 8.44 7.22 -0.18
CA VAL A 158 9.54 8.16 0.03
C VAL A 158 10.72 7.79 -0.86
N PRO A 159 11.13 8.66 -1.80
CA PRO A 159 12.31 8.42 -2.62
C PRO A 159 13.58 8.58 -1.77
N GLN A 160 14.67 7.94 -2.19
CA GLN A 160 15.96 8.22 -1.55
C GLN A 160 16.46 9.60 -1.95
N PRO A 161 17.26 10.26 -1.10
CA PRO A 161 17.85 11.55 -1.44
C PRO A 161 18.64 11.54 -2.75
N HIS A 162 19.30 10.42 -3.10
CA HIS A 162 20.05 10.31 -4.35
C HIS A 162 19.18 10.05 -5.59
N GLU A 163 17.93 9.62 -5.42
CA GLU A 163 16.97 9.44 -6.51
C GLU A 163 16.28 10.76 -6.85
N GLN A 164 16.06 11.63 -5.84
CA GLN A 164 15.43 12.94 -6.00
C GLN A 164 16.15 14.00 -5.15
N ALA A 165 17.33 14.43 -5.61
CA ALA A 165 18.26 15.28 -4.86
C ALA A 165 17.78 16.70 -4.49
N ARG A 166 16.56 17.12 -4.88
CA ARG A 166 16.20 18.55 -4.84
C ARG A 166 14.79 18.95 -4.37
N LYS A 167 13.87 18.04 -4.08
CA LYS A 167 12.49 18.43 -3.69
C LYS A 167 11.98 17.90 -2.36
N VAL A 168 12.68 16.96 -1.74
CA VAL A 168 12.24 16.37 -0.47
C VAL A 168 12.91 17.12 0.69
N GLY A 169 12.36 18.29 1.02
CA GLY A 169 12.86 19.15 2.09
C GLY A 169 13.13 18.38 3.38
N ASN A 170 14.36 18.49 3.88
CA ASN A 170 14.85 18.00 5.18
C ASN A 170 14.30 16.64 5.67
N GLN A 171 13.88 15.73 4.79
CA GLN A 171 13.50 14.39 5.22
C GLN A 171 14.78 13.72 5.69
N GLY A 172 14.87 13.56 7.01
CA GLY A 172 16.02 12.96 7.66
C GLY A 172 16.33 11.63 6.98
N TRP A 173 17.60 11.44 6.61
CA TRP A 173 18.07 10.27 5.88
C TRP A 173 17.52 8.94 6.42
N GLY A 174 17.39 8.80 7.74
CA GLY A 174 16.82 7.62 8.39
C GLY A 174 15.36 7.31 7.99
N MET A 175 14.53 8.33 7.75
CA MET A 175 13.17 8.15 7.26
C MET A 175 13.17 7.69 5.80
N ALA A 176 14.04 8.24 4.95
CA ALA A 176 14.12 7.81 3.57
C ALA A 176 14.56 6.34 3.43
N GLN A 177 15.33 5.79 4.38
CA GLN A 177 15.69 4.37 4.41
C GLN A 177 14.50 3.41 4.53
N THR A 178 13.40 3.83 5.17
CA THR A 178 12.20 3.01 5.30
C THR A 178 11.35 3.01 4.04
N ARG A 179 11.58 3.98 3.13
CA ARG A 179 10.83 4.19 1.87
C ARG A 179 9.35 4.51 2.05
N VAL A 180 8.92 4.78 3.28
CA VAL A 180 7.52 5.00 3.61
C VAL A 180 7.40 6.17 4.58
N SER A 181 6.50 7.08 4.26
CA SER A 181 6.03 8.10 5.19
C SER A 181 4.58 7.82 5.56
N TYR A 182 4.28 7.97 6.84
CA TYR A 182 2.94 7.92 7.37
C TYR A 182 2.44 9.34 7.59
N GLN A 183 1.45 9.76 6.82
CA GLN A 183 0.94 11.13 6.85
C GLN A 183 -0.11 11.39 7.95
N HIS A 184 -0.09 10.62 9.05
CA HIS A 184 -1.11 10.68 10.11
C HIS A 184 -0.63 11.30 11.44
N TYR A 185 0.51 12.01 11.44
CA TYR A 185 0.99 12.76 12.60
C TYR A 185 0.66 14.26 12.53
N GLY A 186 -0.35 14.60 11.73
CA GLY A 186 -0.85 15.97 11.64
C GLY A 186 -1.62 16.42 12.88
N PRO A 187 -1.99 17.71 12.95
CA PRO A 187 -2.82 18.26 14.03
C PRO A 187 -4.19 17.58 14.13
N TRP A 188 -4.70 16.98 13.05
CA TRP A 188 -5.93 16.20 13.02
C TRP A 188 -5.75 14.92 12.20
N THR A 189 -6.26 13.80 12.71
CA THR A 189 -6.29 12.51 12.01
C THR A 189 -7.65 11.86 12.18
N ASN A 190 -8.35 11.66 11.06
CA ASN A 190 -9.51 10.79 11.04
C ASN A 190 -9.09 9.32 10.94
N GLN A 191 -9.92 8.44 11.48
CA GLN A 191 -9.87 7.00 11.28
C GLN A 191 -10.89 6.59 10.22
N LEU A 192 -10.54 5.58 9.45
CA LEU A 192 -11.42 4.86 8.55
C LEU A 192 -11.77 3.52 9.20
N TYR A 193 -13.04 3.35 9.52
CA TYR A 193 -13.57 2.09 10.03
C TYR A 193 -14.56 1.52 9.03
N ALA A 194 -14.27 0.33 8.50
CA ALA A 194 -15.14 -0.39 7.57
C ALA A 194 -16.01 -1.40 8.32
N TRP A 195 -17.32 -1.25 8.20
CA TRP A 195 -18.32 -2.18 8.69
C TRP A 195 -18.95 -2.94 7.52
N GLU A 196 -19.03 -4.27 7.67
CA GLU A 196 -19.68 -5.16 6.71
C GLU A 196 -21.16 -5.26 7.04
N ASN A 197 -22.01 -4.92 6.07
CA ASN A 197 -23.45 -5.05 6.20
C ASN A 197 -23.86 -6.51 6.00
N PRO A 198 -24.42 -7.19 7.01
CA PRO A 198 -24.85 -8.59 6.88
C PRO A 198 -26.10 -8.75 5.98
N THR A 199 -26.80 -7.65 5.69
CA THR A 199 -27.98 -7.63 4.83
C THR A 199 -27.83 -6.56 3.73
N PRO A 200 -26.91 -6.77 2.76
CA PRO A 200 -26.54 -5.77 1.76
C PRO A 200 -27.69 -5.34 0.83
N ASP A 201 -28.70 -6.19 0.67
CA ASP A 201 -29.88 -5.96 -0.18
C ASP A 201 -30.94 -5.07 0.48
N ILE A 202 -30.88 -4.90 1.81
CA ILE A 202 -31.82 -4.06 2.54
C ILE A 202 -31.25 -2.65 2.65
N ARG A 203 -32.07 -1.65 2.31
CA ARG A 203 -31.65 -0.25 2.41
C ARG A 203 -31.45 0.15 3.87
N ILE A 204 -30.34 0.83 4.12
CA ILE A 204 -30.03 1.49 5.38
C ILE A 204 -30.76 2.84 5.37
N ALA A 205 -31.66 3.03 6.33
CA ALA A 205 -32.50 4.21 6.46
C ALA A 205 -31.78 5.35 7.20
N SER A 206 -31.07 5.03 8.28
CA SER A 206 -30.35 5.99 9.10
C SER A 206 -29.32 5.28 9.99
N ILE A 207 -28.47 6.06 10.67
CA ILE A 207 -27.54 5.54 11.68
C ILE A 207 -27.68 6.38 12.93
N GLU A 208 -28.09 5.80 14.04
CA GLU A 208 -28.06 6.46 15.34
C GLU A 208 -26.67 6.30 15.96
N CYS A 209 -26.07 7.40 16.42
CA CYS A 209 -24.75 7.43 17.01
C CYS A 209 -24.83 7.97 18.43
N GLN A 210 -24.15 7.31 19.36
CA GLN A 210 -24.02 7.77 20.74
C GLN A 210 -22.58 7.56 21.22
N ALA A 211 -21.99 8.59 21.83
CA ALA A 211 -20.66 8.51 22.43
C ALA A 211 -20.78 8.18 23.93
N THR A 212 -19.74 7.56 24.50
CA THR A 212 -19.75 7.17 25.92
C THR A 212 -18.77 7.98 26.75
N THR A 213 -17.50 8.03 26.36
CA THR A 213 -16.41 8.58 27.20
C THR A 213 -15.91 9.94 26.74
N ALA A 214 -15.89 10.16 25.43
CA ALA A 214 -15.50 11.43 24.81
C ALA A 214 -16.29 11.60 23.52
N ASP A 215 -16.52 12.84 23.11
CA ASP A 215 -17.29 13.12 21.91
C ASP A 215 -16.64 12.49 20.66
N LEU A 216 -17.48 12.06 19.74
CA LEU A 216 -17.09 11.57 18.42
C LEU A 216 -17.42 12.63 17.36
N PHE A 217 -16.57 12.74 16.36
CA PHE A 217 -16.72 13.64 15.21
C PHE A 217 -16.81 12.79 13.96
N ILE A 218 -17.96 12.83 13.27
CA ILE A 218 -18.22 12.08 12.05
C ILE A 218 -18.24 13.06 10.88
N PHE A 219 -17.33 12.86 9.93
CA PHE A 219 -17.11 13.77 8.79
C PHE A 219 -17.78 13.28 7.51
N GLY A 220 -18.08 12.00 7.41
CA GLY A 220 -18.74 11.44 6.24
C GLY A 220 -18.75 9.93 6.23
N LEU A 221 -19.48 9.40 5.26
CA LEU A 221 -19.57 7.98 4.98
C LEU A 221 -19.17 7.71 3.52
N SER A 222 -18.54 6.57 3.29
CA SER A 222 -18.33 6.01 1.95
C SER A 222 -18.97 4.64 1.91
N VAL A 223 -19.75 4.34 0.87
CA VAL A 223 -20.46 3.07 0.74
C VAL A 223 -20.10 2.36 -0.55
N GLY A 224 -19.93 1.04 -0.49
CA GLY A 224 -19.44 0.27 -1.64
C GLY A 224 -19.77 -1.21 -1.59
N THR A 225 -19.36 -1.90 -2.65
CA THR A 225 -19.78 -3.29 -2.95
C THR A 225 -18.61 -4.24 -3.21
N VAL A 226 -17.40 -3.86 -2.82
CA VAL A 226 -16.21 -4.71 -2.97
C VAL A 226 -16.35 -6.02 -2.20
N GLU A 227 -15.64 -7.05 -2.66
CA GLU A 227 -15.84 -8.40 -2.13
C GLU A 227 -15.29 -8.57 -0.72
N THR A 228 -14.11 -8.01 -0.44
CA THR A 228 -13.44 -8.12 0.87
C THR A 228 -13.30 -6.76 1.55
N ASN A 229 -12.74 -6.74 2.76
CA ASN A 229 -12.63 -5.51 3.54
C ASN A 229 -11.79 -4.46 2.78
N PRO A 230 -12.34 -3.26 2.47
CA PRO A 230 -11.67 -2.26 1.62
C PRO A 230 -10.40 -1.67 2.24
N LEU A 231 -10.19 -1.83 3.55
CA LEU A 231 -9.04 -1.30 4.29
C LEU A 231 -7.93 -2.34 4.46
N ARG A 232 -8.09 -3.55 3.91
CA ARG A 232 -7.12 -4.65 3.98
C ARG A 232 -6.54 -4.93 2.61
N TRP A 233 -5.38 -4.32 2.35
CA TRP A 233 -4.62 -4.56 1.13
C TRP A 233 -3.84 -5.87 1.20
N GLU A 234 -3.64 -6.48 0.03
CA GLU A 234 -2.88 -7.70 -0.09
C GLU A 234 -1.37 -7.46 0.03
N ARG A 235 -0.60 -8.55 -0.02
CA ARG A 235 0.86 -8.47 0.04
C ARG A 235 1.39 -7.67 -1.14
N ARG A 236 2.60 -7.14 -0.96
CA ARG A 236 3.34 -6.47 -2.03
C ARG A 236 3.44 -7.34 -3.28
N ARG A 237 3.06 -6.77 -4.43
CA ARG A 237 3.15 -7.33 -5.77
C ARG A 237 4.02 -6.45 -6.67
N LYS A 238 4.26 -6.93 -7.88
CA LYS A 238 5.05 -6.26 -8.91
C LYS A 238 4.34 -6.34 -10.26
N ALA A 239 4.49 -5.32 -11.08
CA ALA A 239 4.05 -5.34 -12.47
C ALA A 239 5.01 -4.55 -13.35
N LEU A 240 5.06 -4.90 -14.64
CA LEU A 240 5.59 -4.02 -15.67
C LEU A 240 4.46 -3.19 -16.26
N ILE A 241 4.70 -1.91 -16.49
CA ILE A 241 3.80 -1.00 -17.19
C ILE A 241 4.51 -0.53 -18.46
N ASN A 242 3.86 -0.72 -19.61
CA ASN A 242 4.31 -0.24 -20.90
C ASN A 242 3.78 1.18 -21.13
N LEU A 243 4.57 2.18 -20.76
CA LEU A 243 4.23 3.59 -20.91
C LEU A 243 4.01 3.98 -22.37
N ALA A 244 4.78 3.42 -23.30
CA ALA A 244 4.65 3.74 -24.73
C ALA A 244 3.33 3.24 -25.35
N ALA A 245 2.62 2.33 -24.67
CA ALA A 245 1.29 1.90 -25.11
C ALA A 245 0.17 2.87 -24.70
N VAL A 246 0.38 3.68 -23.66
CA VAL A 246 -0.69 4.43 -22.98
C VAL A 246 -0.44 5.93 -22.82
N LEU A 247 0.82 6.36 -22.81
CA LEU A 247 1.16 7.77 -22.74
C LEU A 247 1.26 8.39 -24.15
N PRO A 248 1.02 9.71 -24.29
CA PRO A 248 1.31 10.46 -25.50
C PRO A 248 2.70 10.18 -26.08
N SER A 249 2.80 10.20 -27.40
CA SER A 249 4.07 9.92 -28.10
C SER A 249 5.17 10.90 -27.66
N GLY A 250 6.32 10.36 -27.24
CA GLY A 250 7.46 11.15 -26.78
C GLY A 250 7.46 11.49 -25.29
N GLU A 251 6.42 11.11 -24.54
CA GLU A 251 6.43 11.25 -23.09
C GLU A 251 7.28 10.15 -22.42
N GLU A 252 8.24 10.57 -21.60
CA GLU A 252 9.12 9.69 -20.84
C GLU A 252 8.59 9.50 -19.40
N PHE A 253 9.12 8.49 -18.71
CA PHE A 253 8.81 8.28 -17.30
C PHE A 253 9.27 9.46 -16.43
N ASP A 254 8.34 10.07 -15.70
CA ASP A 254 8.60 11.06 -14.67
C ASP A 254 8.63 10.39 -13.28
N PRO A 255 9.82 10.22 -12.66
CA PRO A 255 9.92 9.61 -11.34
C PRO A 255 9.55 10.57 -10.20
N VAL A 256 9.22 11.83 -10.48
CA VAL A 256 8.97 12.84 -9.44
C VAL A 256 7.71 12.49 -8.65
N ILE A 257 7.87 12.52 -7.34
CA ILE A 257 6.79 12.24 -6.39
C ILE A 257 6.24 13.58 -5.85
N GLY A 258 4.92 13.73 -5.87
CA GLY A 258 4.22 14.91 -5.33
C GLY A 258 4.18 14.97 -3.80
N GLU A 259 3.58 16.02 -3.24
CA GLU A 259 3.52 16.27 -1.78
C GLU A 259 2.82 15.14 -1.01
N ASN A 260 1.81 14.50 -1.61
CA ASN A 260 1.08 13.37 -1.04
C ASN A 260 1.78 12.02 -1.29
N GLY A 261 3.00 12.04 -1.83
CA GLY A 261 3.81 10.86 -2.11
C GLY A 261 3.29 10.00 -3.27
N GLN A 262 2.68 10.62 -4.27
CA GLN A 262 2.14 9.99 -5.47
C GLN A 262 2.93 10.34 -6.72
N LEU A 263 2.92 9.46 -7.72
CA LEU A 263 3.42 9.74 -9.05
C LEU A 263 2.34 10.40 -9.90
N SER A 264 2.73 11.29 -10.80
CA SER A 264 1.81 11.96 -11.73
C SER A 264 1.26 11.02 -12.81
N GLN A 265 2.10 10.09 -13.29
CA GLN A 265 1.78 9.22 -14.44
C GLN A 265 1.14 7.89 -14.05
N VAL A 266 1.34 7.42 -12.81
CA VAL A 266 0.87 6.11 -12.34
C VAL A 266 0.24 6.25 -10.97
N ALA A 267 -1.02 5.88 -10.87
CA ALA A 267 -1.76 5.87 -9.62
C ALA A 267 -2.47 4.53 -9.40
N ILE A 268 -3.00 4.33 -8.20
CA ILE A 268 -3.76 3.13 -7.86
C ILE A 268 -4.87 3.53 -6.88
N ASP A 269 -6.09 3.04 -7.07
CA ASP A 269 -7.14 3.14 -6.06
C ASP A 269 -7.00 1.99 -5.04
N LEU A 270 -7.67 2.09 -3.89
CA LEU A 270 -7.69 1.04 -2.85
C LEU A 270 -6.32 0.38 -2.57
N GLY A 271 -5.25 1.18 -2.59
CA GLY A 271 -3.88 0.68 -2.57
C GLY A 271 -2.85 1.80 -2.54
N THR A 272 -1.59 1.44 -2.74
CA THR A 272 -0.50 2.40 -2.91
C THR A 272 0.61 1.86 -3.81
N ILE A 273 1.20 2.74 -4.61
CA ILE A 273 2.44 2.47 -5.35
C ILE A 273 3.59 2.63 -4.38
N ILE A 274 4.33 1.54 -4.13
CA ILE A 274 5.46 1.52 -3.20
C ILE A 274 6.72 2.08 -3.88
N SER A 275 6.91 1.76 -5.16
CA SER A 275 8.01 2.27 -5.98
C SER A 275 7.73 2.09 -7.46
N ALA A 276 8.35 2.94 -8.28
CA ALA A 276 8.37 2.80 -9.73
C ALA A 276 9.79 3.10 -10.23
N MET A 277 10.30 2.26 -11.13
CA MET A 277 11.62 2.43 -11.74
C MET A 277 11.60 1.98 -13.20
N PRO A 278 12.42 2.57 -14.08
CA PRO A 278 12.65 2.02 -15.42
C PRO A 278 13.01 0.54 -15.35
N GLN A 279 12.47 -0.26 -16.27
CA GLN A 279 12.81 -1.68 -16.36
C GLN A 279 14.31 -1.82 -16.67
N ARG A 280 15.00 -2.71 -15.95
CA ARG A 280 16.40 -3.07 -16.22
C ARG A 280 16.46 -4.17 -17.25
N ILE A 281 17.13 -3.91 -18.36
CA ILE A 281 17.35 -4.86 -19.46
C ILE A 281 18.75 -5.42 -19.32
N TYR A 282 18.83 -6.72 -19.04
CA TYR A 282 20.10 -7.43 -18.92
C TYR A 282 20.44 -8.14 -20.24
N PRO A 283 21.67 -8.05 -20.74
CA PRO A 283 22.10 -8.77 -21.94
C PRO A 283 22.03 -10.28 -21.72
N ALA A 284 21.08 -10.98 -22.35
CA ALA A 284 20.91 -12.42 -22.17
C ALA A 284 21.89 -13.24 -23.04
N ASP A 285 22.16 -12.77 -24.26
CA ASP A 285 22.81 -13.58 -25.30
C ASP A 285 24.35 -13.56 -25.23
N ASP A 286 24.93 -12.46 -24.76
CA ASP A 286 26.38 -12.24 -24.68
C ASP A 286 26.90 -12.16 -23.23
N TRP A 287 26.08 -12.48 -22.22
CA TRP A 287 26.45 -12.35 -20.80
C TRP A 287 27.76 -13.09 -20.46
N ALA A 288 27.94 -14.29 -21.02
CA ALA A 288 29.12 -15.12 -20.78
C ALA A 288 30.41 -14.56 -21.42
N SER A 289 30.29 -13.74 -22.45
CA SER A 289 31.41 -13.06 -23.13
C SER A 289 31.55 -11.59 -22.73
N GLY A 290 30.59 -11.05 -21.99
CA GLY A 290 30.59 -9.67 -21.51
C GLY A 290 31.66 -9.41 -20.45
N HIS A 291 31.91 -8.14 -20.16
CA HIS A 291 32.82 -7.75 -19.09
C HIS A 291 32.10 -7.71 -17.72
N ASN A 292 32.87 -7.94 -16.67
CA ASN A 292 32.38 -7.87 -15.30
C ASN A 292 31.83 -6.47 -14.96
N ASN A 293 30.74 -6.42 -14.17
CA ASN A 293 30.05 -5.20 -13.74
C ASN A 293 29.43 -4.35 -14.87
N ARG A 294 29.09 -4.94 -16.02
CA ARG A 294 28.22 -4.28 -17.01
C ARG A 294 26.89 -3.92 -16.34
N GLN A 295 26.54 -2.64 -16.36
CA GLN A 295 25.25 -2.17 -15.86
C GLN A 295 24.14 -2.60 -16.82
N PRO A 296 22.92 -2.90 -16.33
CA PRO A 296 21.79 -3.11 -17.21
C PRO A 296 21.44 -1.83 -17.95
N GLU A 297 20.93 -1.98 -19.16
CA GLU A 297 20.28 -0.88 -19.87
C GLU A 297 18.95 -0.57 -19.17
N LEU A 298 18.51 0.69 -19.22
CA LEU A 298 17.21 1.09 -18.70
C LEU A 298 16.24 1.22 -19.87
N SER A 299 15.04 0.65 -19.72
CA SER A 299 13.97 0.87 -20.70
C SER A 299 13.45 2.29 -20.61
N ASN A 300 13.31 2.95 -21.76
CA ASN A 300 12.66 4.26 -21.87
C ASN A 300 11.14 4.15 -22.03
N THR A 301 10.60 2.93 -22.18
CA THR A 301 9.19 2.70 -22.53
C THR A 301 8.46 1.84 -21.50
N THR A 302 9.20 1.15 -20.63
CA THR A 302 8.64 0.23 -19.64
C THR A 302 9.17 0.55 -18.27
N ILE A 303 8.28 0.60 -17.28
CA ILE A 303 8.64 0.72 -15.88
C ILE A 303 8.22 -0.54 -15.12
N ALA A 304 9.00 -0.89 -14.10
CA ALA A 304 8.62 -1.85 -13.08
C ALA A 304 8.07 -1.10 -11.87
N ILE A 305 6.86 -1.46 -11.45
CA ILE A 305 6.23 -0.94 -10.23
C ILE A 305 6.19 -2.02 -9.15
N GLU A 306 6.37 -1.62 -7.90
CA GLU A 306 5.96 -2.41 -6.73
C GLU A 306 4.72 -1.74 -6.12
N TYR A 307 3.69 -2.52 -5.78
CA TYR A 307 2.45 -1.99 -5.23
C TYR A 307 1.84 -2.94 -4.20
N THR A 308 0.90 -2.44 -3.41
CA THR A 308 0.01 -3.21 -2.53
C THR A 308 -1.38 -2.62 -2.67
N ALA A 309 -2.39 -3.47 -2.83
CA ALA A 309 -3.75 -3.04 -3.11
C ALA A 309 -4.79 -4.08 -2.69
N HIS A 310 -6.04 -3.66 -2.65
CA HIS A 310 -7.20 -4.54 -2.62
C HIS A 310 -7.35 -5.31 -3.96
N PRO A 311 -7.92 -6.53 -3.99
CA PRO A 311 -8.12 -7.29 -5.23
C PRO A 311 -8.95 -6.53 -6.29
N ASP A 312 -9.98 -5.81 -5.85
CA ASP A 312 -10.86 -5.01 -6.73
C ASP A 312 -10.24 -3.66 -7.14
N ALA A 313 -8.98 -3.39 -6.79
CA ALA A 313 -8.31 -2.16 -7.15
C ALA A 313 -7.98 -2.07 -8.64
N ARG A 314 -7.67 -0.86 -9.08
CA ARG A 314 -7.27 -0.49 -10.43
C ARG A 314 -6.02 0.36 -10.40
N ILE A 315 -5.07 0.01 -11.26
CA ILE A 315 -3.89 0.84 -11.57
C ILE A 315 -4.27 1.77 -12.72
N PHE A 316 -4.00 3.06 -12.54
CA PHE A 316 -4.27 4.10 -13.51
C PHE A 316 -2.97 4.57 -14.14
N VAL A 317 -2.91 4.63 -15.46
CA VAL A 317 -1.77 5.11 -16.24
C VAL A 317 -2.29 6.05 -17.32
N GLY A 318 -2.09 7.36 -17.14
CA GLY A 318 -2.84 8.36 -17.91
C GLY A 318 -4.34 8.16 -17.75
N GLU A 319 -5.07 8.03 -18.86
CA GLU A 319 -6.52 7.78 -18.87
C GLU A 319 -6.89 6.29 -18.81
N HIS A 320 -5.91 5.39 -18.86
CA HIS A 320 -6.15 3.95 -18.86
C HIS A 320 -6.22 3.40 -17.45
N ALA A 321 -7.15 2.48 -17.21
CA ALA A 321 -7.29 1.75 -15.95
C ALA A 321 -7.13 0.24 -16.18
N VAL A 322 -6.28 -0.40 -15.39
CA VAL A 322 -6.02 -1.84 -15.40
C VAL A 322 -6.49 -2.43 -14.07
N ALA A 323 -7.36 -3.42 -14.09
CA ALA A 323 -7.76 -4.11 -12.87
C ALA A 323 -6.59 -4.91 -12.29
N VAL A 324 -6.41 -4.87 -10.97
CA VAL A 324 -5.36 -5.64 -10.29
C VAL A 324 -5.60 -7.14 -10.46
N ALA A 325 -6.86 -7.59 -10.46
CA ALA A 325 -7.22 -8.98 -10.73
C ALA A 325 -6.67 -9.50 -12.07
N ASP A 326 -6.62 -8.67 -13.12
CA ASP A 326 -6.08 -9.05 -14.44
C ASP A 326 -4.56 -9.30 -14.41
N LEU A 327 -3.86 -8.84 -13.36
CA LEU A 327 -2.42 -9.05 -13.17
C LEU A 327 -2.12 -10.30 -12.31
N ASP A 328 -3.11 -10.85 -11.60
CA ASP A 328 -2.93 -11.91 -10.61
C ASP A 328 -2.96 -13.33 -11.20
N ASP A 329 -3.53 -13.51 -12.39
CA ASP A 329 -3.58 -14.79 -13.11
C ASP A 329 -2.19 -15.33 -13.50
N ALA A 330 -1.13 -14.53 -13.32
CA ALA A 330 0.28 -14.93 -13.44
C ALA A 330 0.70 -16.03 -12.43
N THR A 331 -0.12 -16.30 -11.41
CA THR A 331 0.17 -17.27 -10.35
C THR A 331 -0.26 -18.72 -10.67
N GLY A 332 -1.14 -18.94 -11.65
CA GLY A 332 -1.74 -20.25 -11.94
C GLY A 332 -0.93 -21.15 -12.89
N SER A 333 -0.12 -20.57 -13.78
CA SER A 333 0.76 -21.34 -14.66
C SER A 333 2.11 -21.55 -13.97
N GLY A 334 2.47 -22.79 -13.64
CA GLY A 334 3.75 -23.18 -13.03
C GLY A 334 5.03 -22.80 -13.80
N ASP A 335 4.91 -22.02 -14.88
CA ASP A 335 5.94 -21.56 -15.80
C ASP A 335 6.28 -20.06 -15.63
N GLY A 336 6.05 -19.46 -14.45
CA GLY A 336 6.35 -18.04 -14.23
C GLY A 336 5.69 -17.11 -15.26
N GLY A 337 4.53 -17.55 -15.78
CA GLY A 337 3.82 -16.90 -16.88
C GLY A 337 3.35 -15.52 -16.48
N SER A 338 3.61 -14.55 -17.35
CA SER A 338 3.24 -13.16 -17.14
C SER A 338 1.88 -12.90 -17.79
N VAL A 339 0.87 -12.41 -17.05
CA VAL A 339 -0.45 -12.09 -17.62
C VAL A 339 -0.49 -10.64 -18.05
N SER A 340 -0.99 -10.43 -19.27
CA SER A 340 -1.02 -9.13 -19.94
C SER A 340 -2.43 -8.55 -19.94
N ALA A 341 -2.62 -7.36 -19.39
CA ALA A 341 -3.84 -6.58 -19.53
C ALA A 341 -3.75 -5.69 -20.77
N SER A 342 -4.83 -5.55 -21.55
CA SER A 342 -4.84 -4.78 -22.81
C SER A 342 -5.71 -3.53 -22.75
N ASP A 343 -5.39 -2.52 -23.57
CA ASP A 343 -6.10 -1.24 -23.70
C ASP A 343 -7.42 -1.32 -24.51
N GLY A 344 -7.98 -2.52 -24.72
CA GLY A 344 -9.11 -2.73 -25.62
C GLY A 344 -8.75 -2.71 -27.11
N SER A 345 -7.57 -2.21 -27.50
CA SER A 345 -7.00 -2.31 -28.85
C SER A 345 -6.13 -3.56 -29.05
N GLY A 346 -5.94 -4.35 -27.98
CA GLY A 346 -5.14 -5.57 -27.97
C GLY A 346 -3.66 -5.35 -27.65
N LYS A 347 -3.21 -4.11 -27.39
CA LYS A 347 -1.85 -3.85 -26.91
C LYS A 347 -1.75 -4.09 -25.42
N SER A 348 -0.75 -4.87 -25.00
CA SER A 348 -0.46 -5.10 -23.58
C SER A 348 0.02 -3.81 -22.91
N VAL A 349 -0.77 -3.31 -21.96
CA VAL A 349 -0.49 -2.13 -21.13
C VAL A 349 0.31 -2.50 -19.90
N ALA A 350 -0.07 -3.61 -19.25
CA ALA A 350 0.52 -4.00 -17.99
C ALA A 350 0.72 -5.52 -17.94
N ILE A 351 1.79 -5.94 -17.30
CA ILE A 351 2.15 -7.34 -17.16
C ILE A 351 2.41 -7.65 -15.68
N GLY A 352 1.67 -8.60 -15.12
CA GLY A 352 1.91 -9.07 -13.76
C GLY A 352 3.26 -9.79 -13.64
N ILE A 353 4.07 -9.41 -12.64
CA ILE A 353 5.33 -10.11 -12.32
C ILE A 353 5.06 -11.08 -11.18
N GLY A 354 5.24 -12.38 -11.46
CA GLY A 354 5.00 -13.45 -10.50
C GLY A 354 5.81 -13.31 -9.20
N PRO A 355 5.27 -13.75 -8.06
CA PRO A 355 5.95 -13.64 -6.78
C PRO A 355 7.20 -14.51 -6.71
N SER A 356 8.26 -13.98 -6.11
CA SER A 356 9.47 -14.75 -5.81
C SER A 356 9.37 -15.35 -4.40
N HIS A 357 8.71 -16.51 -4.25
CA HIS A 357 8.52 -17.16 -2.94
C HIS A 357 9.44 -18.36 -2.69
N HIS A 358 10.08 -18.92 -3.73
CA HIS A 358 10.89 -20.13 -3.60
C HIS A 358 12.26 -19.83 -3.02
N ARG A 359 12.61 -20.43 -1.88
CA ARG A 359 13.94 -20.25 -1.29
C ARG A 359 14.97 -21.12 -2.01
N VAL A 360 16.07 -20.51 -2.43
CA VAL A 360 17.23 -21.14 -3.08
C VAL A 360 18.47 -20.86 -2.25
N ARG A 361 19.28 -21.89 -2.01
CA ARG A 361 20.61 -21.74 -1.40
C ARG A 361 21.68 -21.80 -2.48
N ILE A 362 22.54 -20.80 -2.54
CA ILE A 362 23.63 -20.75 -3.53
C ILE A 362 24.97 -20.98 -2.84
N ARG A 363 25.76 -21.90 -3.39
CA ARG A 363 27.16 -22.14 -3.04
C ARG A 363 27.99 -22.05 -4.32
N VAL A 364 29.08 -21.29 -4.28
CA VAL A 364 30.00 -21.12 -5.41
C VAL A 364 31.32 -21.77 -5.05
N VAL A 365 31.82 -22.64 -5.94
CA VAL A 365 33.05 -23.42 -5.74
C VAL A 365 33.93 -23.33 -6.98
N GLU A 366 35.23 -23.55 -6.81
CA GLU A 366 36.17 -23.66 -7.93
C GLU A 366 35.81 -24.83 -8.86
N LYS A 367 36.03 -24.65 -10.17
CA LYS A 367 35.79 -25.71 -11.16
C LYS A 367 36.70 -26.91 -10.89
N GLY A 368 36.09 -28.08 -10.69
CA GLY A 368 36.83 -29.32 -10.39
C GLY A 368 37.16 -29.53 -8.91
N SER A 369 36.70 -28.64 -8.03
CA SER A 369 36.94 -28.71 -6.59
C SER A 369 35.64 -28.44 -5.80
N THR A 370 35.65 -28.73 -4.50
CA THR A 370 34.56 -28.36 -3.56
C THR A 370 34.91 -27.12 -2.73
N VAL A 371 36.09 -26.55 -2.96
CA VAL A 371 36.58 -25.36 -2.28
C VAL A 371 35.70 -24.16 -2.63
N PRO A 372 35.05 -23.54 -1.64
CA PRO A 372 34.25 -22.34 -1.86
C PRO A 372 35.10 -21.17 -2.36
N VAL A 373 34.56 -20.36 -3.26
CA VAL A 373 35.23 -19.16 -3.78
C VAL A 373 34.37 -17.90 -3.61
N PRO A 374 34.96 -16.77 -3.21
CA PRO A 374 34.23 -15.52 -3.11
C PRO A 374 33.88 -15.00 -4.51
N VAL A 375 32.64 -14.57 -4.70
CA VAL A 375 32.19 -13.96 -5.96
C VAL A 375 31.32 -12.73 -5.71
N LYS A 376 31.27 -11.85 -6.70
CA LYS A 376 30.19 -10.86 -6.80
C LYS A 376 29.00 -11.54 -7.48
N LEU A 377 27.90 -11.67 -6.76
CA LEU A 377 26.67 -12.26 -7.26
C LEU A 377 25.60 -11.19 -7.42
N HIS A 378 25.03 -11.10 -8.62
CA HIS A 378 23.84 -10.31 -8.90
C HIS A 378 22.71 -11.25 -9.33
N VAL A 379 21.52 -11.05 -8.79
CA VAL A 379 20.35 -11.88 -9.07
C VAL A 379 19.17 -11.00 -9.39
N HIS A 380 18.50 -11.29 -10.50
CA HIS A 380 17.30 -10.61 -10.95
C HIS A 380 16.26 -11.65 -11.40
N GLY A 381 15.00 -11.25 -11.46
CA GLY A 381 13.95 -12.07 -12.04
C GLY A 381 13.85 -11.89 -13.56
N ALA A 382 12.87 -12.54 -14.17
CA ALA A 382 12.72 -12.61 -15.63
C ALA A 382 12.53 -11.23 -16.29
N HIS A 383 12.09 -10.23 -15.52
CA HIS A 383 11.83 -8.87 -16.01
C HIS A 383 12.89 -7.86 -15.55
N GLY A 384 14.02 -8.33 -15.02
CA GLY A 384 15.13 -7.49 -14.56
C GLY A 384 14.91 -6.86 -13.18
N GLU A 385 13.85 -7.25 -12.49
CA GLU A 385 13.57 -6.81 -11.13
C GLU A 385 14.57 -7.43 -10.13
N TYR A 386 14.99 -6.65 -9.14
CA TYR A 386 15.97 -7.10 -8.15
C TYR A 386 15.37 -8.16 -7.22
N LEU A 387 16.11 -9.27 -7.02
CA LEU A 387 15.78 -10.33 -6.07
C LEU A 387 16.67 -10.22 -4.84
N ALA A 388 16.15 -9.56 -3.81
CA ALA A 388 16.89 -9.35 -2.57
C ALA A 388 17.10 -10.68 -1.82
N PRO A 389 18.31 -10.95 -1.31
CA PRO A 389 18.53 -12.06 -0.38
C PRO A 389 17.64 -11.93 0.86
N VAL A 390 17.33 -13.08 1.48
CA VAL A 390 16.62 -13.12 2.76
C VAL A 390 17.43 -12.32 3.80
N ASP A 391 16.73 -11.54 4.62
CA ASP A 391 17.30 -10.66 5.67
C ASP A 391 18.32 -9.63 5.15
N ARG A 392 18.14 -9.17 3.91
CA ARG A 392 18.90 -8.07 3.31
C ARG A 392 17.98 -6.97 2.79
N HIS A 393 18.56 -5.78 2.68
CA HIS A 393 17.84 -4.62 2.17
C HIS A 393 17.40 -4.86 0.72
N ARG A 394 16.15 -4.49 0.44
CA ARG A 394 15.54 -4.59 -0.90
C ARG A 394 15.92 -3.43 -1.83
N ILE A 395 16.66 -2.46 -1.30
CA ILE A 395 17.10 -1.26 -1.99
C ILE A 395 18.54 -1.49 -2.44
N PRO A 396 18.80 -1.64 -3.74
CA PRO A 396 20.16 -1.60 -4.25
C PRO A 396 20.71 -0.18 -4.05
N ASN A 397 21.52 0.00 -3.01
CA ASN A 397 22.16 1.29 -2.75
C ASN A 397 23.36 1.46 -3.69
N HIS A 398 23.14 2.11 -4.83
CA HIS A 398 24.19 2.45 -5.79
C HIS A 398 24.94 3.75 -5.43
N ALA A 399 24.42 4.52 -4.46
CA ALA A 399 24.94 5.81 -4.03
C ALA A 399 25.86 5.75 -2.79
N TRP A 400 26.30 4.56 -2.40
CA TRP A 400 27.34 4.30 -1.39
C TRP A 400 27.12 4.95 -0.02
N LEU A 401 26.34 4.29 0.85
CA LEU A 401 26.36 4.53 2.30
C LEU A 401 26.20 3.19 3.03
N ARG A 402 27.27 2.77 3.73
CA ARG A 402 27.41 1.59 4.62
C ARG A 402 26.27 0.56 4.54
N THR A 403 26.18 -0.14 3.42
CA THR A 403 25.72 -1.52 3.37
C THR A 403 26.71 -2.20 2.47
N THR A 404 27.53 -3.07 3.03
CA THR A 404 28.41 -3.91 2.25
C THR A 404 27.54 -4.63 1.21
N ALA A 405 27.74 -4.31 -0.07
CA ALA A 405 27.63 -5.34 -1.10
C ALA A 405 28.38 -6.56 -0.56
N PRO A 406 27.90 -7.81 -0.76
CA PRO A 406 28.51 -8.96 -0.13
C PRO A 406 29.96 -9.10 -0.60
N THR A 407 30.89 -8.49 0.13
CA THR A 407 32.24 -8.99 0.27
C THR A 407 32.11 -10.10 1.30
N SER A 408 31.67 -11.26 0.83
CA SER A 408 31.75 -12.49 1.61
C SER A 408 33.24 -12.83 1.75
N SER A 409 33.91 -12.27 2.75
CA SER A 409 35.14 -12.87 3.28
C SER A 409 34.84 -14.08 4.17
N THR A 410 33.55 -14.42 4.36
CA THR A 410 33.08 -15.64 5.02
C THR A 410 32.02 -16.32 4.16
N CYS A 411 32.28 -17.58 3.83
CA CYS A 411 31.42 -18.46 3.05
C CYS A 411 30.16 -18.85 3.84
N LEU A 412 29.19 -17.94 3.95
CA LEU A 412 27.86 -18.29 4.42
C LEU A 412 26.92 -18.46 3.21
N PRO A 413 26.08 -19.51 3.20
CA PRO A 413 25.14 -19.73 2.10
C PRO A 413 24.15 -18.57 2.02
N ALA A 414 24.05 -17.93 0.85
CA ALA A 414 23.00 -16.95 0.59
C ALA A 414 21.70 -17.70 0.28
N VAL A 415 20.62 -17.33 0.99
CA VAL A 415 19.25 -17.80 0.70
C VAL A 415 18.54 -16.72 -0.12
N LEU A 416 18.03 -17.08 -1.29
CA LEU A 416 17.36 -16.18 -2.22
C LEU A 416 15.93 -16.64 -2.53
N PRO A 417 14.96 -15.74 -2.64
CA PRO A 417 13.66 -16.04 -3.23
C PRO A 417 13.74 -16.12 -4.78
N VAL A 418 13.09 -17.09 -5.43
CA VAL A 418 12.92 -17.19 -6.89
C VAL A 418 11.46 -17.50 -7.27
N PRO A 419 11.00 -17.22 -8.51
CA PRO A 419 9.68 -17.64 -9.02
C PRO A 419 9.54 -19.16 -9.22
N ALA A 420 8.30 -19.65 -9.32
CA ALA A 420 7.98 -21.03 -9.69
C ALA A 420 8.39 -21.31 -11.15
N GLY A 421 8.83 -22.53 -11.47
CA GLY A 421 9.24 -22.92 -12.84
C GLY A 421 10.72 -22.70 -13.17
N CYS A 422 11.51 -22.15 -12.25
CA CYS A 422 12.96 -22.02 -12.43
C CYS A 422 13.66 -23.39 -12.35
N HIS A 423 13.97 -24.00 -13.50
CA HIS A 423 14.80 -25.20 -13.59
C HIS A 423 16.26 -24.85 -13.87
N TRP A 424 17.17 -25.37 -13.03
CA TRP A 424 18.62 -25.24 -13.23
C TRP A 424 19.13 -26.45 -14.02
N VAL A 425 19.54 -26.23 -15.27
CA VAL A 425 20.18 -27.27 -16.08
C VAL A 425 21.65 -27.37 -15.70
N ARG A 426 22.09 -28.56 -15.29
CA ARG A 426 23.51 -28.89 -15.16
C ARG A 426 24.12 -28.95 -16.56
N THR A 427 24.75 -27.88 -17.03
CA THR A 427 25.46 -27.90 -18.31
C THR A 427 26.74 -28.73 -18.19
N THR A 428 26.70 -29.98 -18.64
CA THR A 428 27.87 -30.80 -18.93
C THR A 428 28.21 -30.67 -20.42
N ALA A 429 28.96 -29.64 -20.80
CA ALA A 429 29.57 -29.58 -22.14
C ALA A 429 30.98 -29.00 -22.06
N PRO A 430 31.98 -29.60 -22.73
CA PRO A 430 33.36 -29.17 -22.65
C PRO A 430 33.58 -27.97 -23.59
N ILE A 431 34.09 -26.87 -23.07
CA ILE A 431 34.68 -25.80 -23.88
C ILE A 431 36.14 -25.69 -23.45
N SER A 432 37.03 -26.09 -24.34
CA SER A 432 38.47 -25.91 -24.23
C SER A 432 38.83 -24.46 -24.53
N GLY A 433 39.55 -23.79 -23.62
CA GLY A 433 40.42 -22.67 -23.98
C GLY A 433 39.93 -21.24 -23.71
N ALA A 434 38.93 -21.00 -22.85
CA ALA A 434 38.60 -19.63 -22.41
C ALA A 434 38.46 -19.49 -20.89
N LYS A 435 38.83 -18.32 -20.36
CA LYS A 435 38.69 -17.92 -18.94
C LYS A 435 37.25 -18.15 -18.44
N PRO A 436 37.05 -18.54 -17.17
CA PRO A 436 35.74 -19.01 -16.71
C PRO A 436 34.73 -17.88 -16.61
N SER A 437 33.74 -17.90 -17.50
CA SER A 437 32.44 -17.26 -17.30
C SER A 437 31.42 -18.31 -16.89
N TRP A 438 30.53 -17.95 -15.96
CA TRP A 438 29.57 -18.85 -15.34
C TRP A 438 28.17 -18.56 -15.88
N MET A 439 27.47 -19.62 -16.29
CA MET A 439 26.20 -19.55 -17.02
C MET A 439 25.02 -19.95 -16.13
N CYS A 440 23.95 -19.14 -16.16
CA CYS A 440 22.60 -19.57 -15.82
C CYS A 440 21.73 -19.28 -17.06
N ARG A 441 21.15 -20.32 -17.66
CA ARG A 441 20.27 -20.18 -18.83
C ARG A 441 18.83 -20.32 -18.37
N TRP A 442 18.00 -19.33 -18.66
CA TRP A 442 16.54 -19.50 -18.66
C TRP A 442 16.17 -20.21 -19.96
N ALA A 443 15.69 -21.44 -19.89
CA ALA A 443 15.20 -22.16 -21.07
C ALA A 443 13.67 -22.14 -21.08
N ARG A 444 13.06 -21.58 -22.13
CA ARG A 444 11.70 -21.94 -22.53
C ARG A 444 11.76 -23.33 -23.13
N SER A 445 11.43 -24.37 -22.36
CA SER A 445 11.30 -25.72 -22.92
C SER A 445 9.86 -25.99 -23.33
N THR A 446 9.63 -26.07 -24.64
CA THR A 446 8.47 -26.75 -25.23
C THR A 446 8.43 -28.19 -24.75
N TRP A 447 7.30 -28.59 -24.16
CA TRP A 447 7.07 -29.94 -23.65
C TRP A 447 6.96 -30.96 -24.82
N LYS A 448 7.79 -32.00 -24.81
CA LYS A 448 7.50 -33.30 -25.45
C LYS A 448 7.65 -34.38 -24.39
N CYS A 449 6.55 -35.06 -24.11
CA CYS A 449 6.45 -36.15 -23.15
C CYS A 449 7.05 -37.44 -23.76
N PRO A 450 7.97 -38.14 -23.07
CA PRO A 450 8.21 -39.56 -23.31
C PRO A 450 7.46 -40.40 -22.28
N LYS A 451 6.73 -41.39 -22.79
CA LYS A 451 6.11 -42.49 -22.03
C LYS A 451 7.17 -43.23 -21.20
N GLY A 452 6.77 -43.61 -20.00
CA GLY A 452 7.46 -44.52 -19.09
C GLY A 452 6.60 -44.72 -17.86
#